data_AF-A0A4P8S2M2-F1
#
_entry.id   AF-A0A4P8S2M2-F1
#
_cell.length_a   1.000
_cell.length_b   1.000
_cell.length_c   1.000
_cell.angle_alpha   90.00
_cell.angle_beta   90.00
_cell.angle_gamma   90.00
#
_symmetry.space_group_name_H-M   'P 1'
#
loop_
_entity.id
_entity.type
_entity.pdbx_description
1 polymer ?
#
loop_
_entity_poly.entity_id
_entity_poly.type
_entity_poly.pdbx_seq_one_letter_code
_entity_poly.pdbx_strand_id
1 'polypeptide(L)'
;MTLNLTDVYIERCDKDSEEVIAQVESLFLNTPLTHLKQHMNEFIYIESKAFEPIKTDSLSLEVDDVFKTFMVLLGLKVQKKHASIIKTYLEDNLQGKDIYSSLMFSGEDGLWDINIPLDNMVGFHKEMSIQEAISLIYSFLIELVSTIEQQ
;
A
#
# COMPACT_ATOMS: atom_id res chain seq x y z
N MET A 1 -6.95 17.42 1.07
CA MET A 1 -5.55 17.76 1.39
C MET A 1 -4.69 17.19 0.27
N THR A 2 -3.64 17.88 -0.17
CA THR A 2 -2.71 17.35 -1.17
C THR A 2 -1.63 16.55 -0.44
N LEU A 3 -1.42 15.29 -0.83
CA LEU A 3 -0.37 14.45 -0.30
C LEU A 3 1.00 15.06 -0.61
N ASN A 4 1.80 15.34 0.43
CA ASN A 4 3.15 15.87 0.27
C ASN A 4 4.20 14.79 0.59
N LEU A 5 5.02 14.42 -0.39
CA LEU A 5 6.05 13.39 -0.29
C LEU A 5 7.47 13.96 -0.48
N THR A 6 7.69 15.25 -0.17
CA THR A 6 9.04 15.85 -0.31
C THR A 6 10.06 15.26 0.67
N ASP A 7 9.63 14.96 1.91
CA ASP A 7 10.47 14.42 2.99
C ASP A 7 10.06 12.96 3.29
N VAL A 8 10.15 12.12 2.27
CA VAL A 8 9.82 10.70 2.34
C VAL A 8 11.09 9.87 2.48
N TYR A 9 11.02 8.81 3.28
CA TYR A 9 12.07 7.79 3.35
C TYR A 9 11.70 6.66 2.40
N ILE A 10 12.62 6.26 1.51
CA ILE A 10 12.37 5.22 0.51
C ILE A 10 13.54 4.26 0.47
N GLU A 11 13.24 2.97 0.55
CA GLU A 11 14.17 1.88 0.35
C GLU A 11 13.67 0.93 -0.74
N ARG A 12 14.61 0.40 -1.51
CA ARG A 12 14.43 -0.83 -2.26
C ARG A 12 15.00 -1.96 -1.43
N CYS A 13 14.22 -3.01 -1.24
CA CYS A 13 14.56 -4.13 -0.38
C CYS A 13 14.39 -5.43 -1.16
N ASP A 14 15.18 -6.45 -0.82
CA ASP A 14 14.99 -7.79 -1.35
C ASP A 14 13.85 -8.48 -0.61
N LYS A 15 12.96 -9.16 -1.32
CA LYS A 15 11.79 -9.82 -0.74
C LYS A 15 12.12 -11.07 0.07
N ASP A 16 13.17 -11.79 -0.32
CA ASP A 16 13.49 -13.07 0.32
C ASP A 16 14.30 -12.85 1.59
N SER A 17 15.25 -11.90 1.56
CA SER A 17 16.10 -11.61 2.72
C SER A 17 15.61 -10.45 3.59
N GLU A 18 14.66 -9.65 3.11
CA GLU A 18 14.22 -8.38 3.71
C GLU A 18 15.36 -7.34 3.87
N GLU A 19 16.53 -7.58 3.26
CA GLU A 19 17.66 -6.67 3.35
C GLU A 19 17.50 -5.46 2.42
N VAL A 20 17.95 -4.30 2.90
CA VAL A 20 17.98 -3.07 2.12
C VAL A 20 19.00 -3.20 1.00
N ILE A 21 18.52 -3.12 -0.24
CA ILE A 21 19.35 -3.07 -1.45
C ILE A 21 19.91 -1.66 -1.62
N ALA A 22 19.04 -0.65 -1.50
CA ALA A 22 19.42 0.75 -1.60
C ALA A 22 18.38 1.68 -0.98
N GLN A 23 18.84 2.71 -0.28
CA GLN A 23 18.04 3.89 0.02
C GLN A 23 18.02 4.82 -1.21
N VAL A 24 16.86 5.37 -1.57
CA VAL A 24 16.69 6.23 -2.75
C VAL A 24 16.05 7.57 -2.39
N GLU A 25 16.34 8.60 -3.19
CA GLU A 25 15.78 9.94 -3.01
C GLU A 25 14.32 10.02 -3.46
N SER A 26 13.59 11.04 -3.00
CA SER A 26 12.18 11.27 -3.36
C SER A 26 11.93 11.42 -4.86
N LEU A 27 12.95 11.82 -5.65
CA LEU A 27 12.87 11.84 -7.11
C LEU A 27 12.56 10.46 -7.71
N PHE A 28 12.92 9.38 -7.01
CA PHE A 28 12.61 8.00 -7.41
C PHE A 28 11.10 7.76 -7.55
N LEU A 29 10.25 8.50 -6.85
CA LEU A 29 8.79 8.39 -6.97
C LEU A 29 8.27 8.71 -8.38
N ASN A 30 9.04 9.42 -9.20
CA ASN A 30 8.70 9.68 -10.61
C ASN A 30 8.97 8.47 -11.53
N THR A 31 9.61 7.42 -11.02
CA THR A 31 9.85 6.19 -11.78
C THR A 31 8.53 5.50 -12.10
N PRO A 32 8.34 4.95 -13.31
CA PRO A 32 7.18 4.14 -13.63
C PRO A 32 7.02 2.96 -12.68
N LEU A 33 5.79 2.68 -12.25
CA LEU A 33 5.49 1.54 -11.37
C LEU A 33 5.92 0.20 -11.99
N THR A 34 5.97 0.10 -13.32
CA THR A 34 6.51 -1.05 -14.05
C THR A 34 7.96 -1.41 -13.69
N HIS A 35 8.70 -0.54 -13.02
CA HIS A 35 10.00 -0.86 -12.42
C HIS A 35 9.93 -2.13 -11.57
N LEU A 36 8.90 -2.30 -10.74
CA LEU A 36 8.73 -3.50 -9.91
C LEU A 36 8.56 -4.79 -10.75
N LYS A 37 8.09 -4.70 -12.00
CA LYS A 37 8.04 -5.87 -12.90
C LYS A 37 9.40 -6.25 -13.48
N GLN A 38 10.32 -5.29 -13.56
CA GLN A 38 11.70 -5.53 -13.98
C GLN A 38 12.56 -6.03 -12.81
N HIS A 39 12.12 -5.72 -11.58
CA HIS A 39 12.77 -6.00 -10.32
C HIS A 39 11.86 -6.83 -9.41
N MET A 40 11.41 -7.97 -9.92
CA MET A 40 10.38 -8.80 -9.27
C MET A 40 10.78 -9.35 -7.90
N ASN A 41 12.07 -9.49 -7.62
CA ASN A 41 12.60 -9.90 -6.32
C ASN A 41 12.64 -8.75 -5.31
N GLU A 42 12.23 -7.54 -5.69
CA GLU A 42 12.30 -6.35 -4.85
C GLU A 42 10.90 -5.89 -4.42
N PHE A 43 10.85 -5.27 -3.25
CA PHE A 43 9.77 -4.38 -2.85
C PHE A 43 10.31 -2.99 -2.55
N ILE A 44 9.45 -1.99 -2.67
CA ILE A 44 9.78 -0.60 -2.34
C ILE A 44 9.09 -0.26 -1.02
N TYR A 45 9.88 -0.05 0.03
CA TYR A 45 9.41 0.44 1.31
C TYR A 45 9.39 1.97 1.31
N ILE A 46 8.29 2.55 1.75
CA ILE A 46 8.06 4.00 1.74
C ILE A 46 7.51 4.40 3.10
N GLU A 47 8.23 5.24 3.84
CA GLU A 47 7.79 5.76 5.13
C GLU A 47 7.62 7.28 5.05
N SER A 48 6.49 7.78 5.57
CA SER A 48 6.23 9.21 5.60
C SER A 48 5.26 9.60 6.70
N LYS A 49 5.54 10.73 7.37
CA LYS A 49 4.57 11.38 8.27
C LYS A 49 3.27 11.77 7.57
N ALA A 50 3.31 11.94 6.24
CA ALA A 50 2.11 12.25 5.47
C ALA A 50 1.07 11.13 5.53
N PHE A 51 1.43 9.92 5.97
CA PHE A 51 0.54 8.77 6.11
C PHE A 51 -0.22 8.71 7.45
N GLU A 52 0.07 9.61 8.40
CA GLU A 52 -0.64 9.67 9.69
C GLU A 52 -2.18 9.74 9.55
N PRO A 53 -2.76 10.54 8.61
CA PRO A 53 -4.20 10.59 8.42
C PRO A 53 -4.83 9.28 7.95
N ILE A 54 -4.06 8.44 7.26
CA ILE A 54 -4.51 7.11 6.78
C ILE A 54 -4.13 5.99 7.77
N LYS A 55 -3.73 6.35 9.00
CA LYS A 55 -3.44 5.44 10.12
C LYS A 55 -2.38 4.37 9.78
N THR A 56 -1.37 4.73 8.99
CA THR A 56 -0.20 3.87 8.73
C THR A 56 1.08 4.70 8.79
N ASP A 57 2.20 4.08 9.09
CA ASP A 57 3.52 4.75 9.08
C ASP A 57 4.19 4.62 7.71
N SER A 58 3.93 3.50 7.02
CA SER A 58 4.62 3.12 5.81
C SER A 58 3.77 2.29 4.87
N LEU A 59 4.20 2.24 3.61
CA LEU A 59 3.63 1.43 2.54
C LEU A 59 4.77 0.62 1.92
N SER A 60 4.50 -0.65 1.63
CA SER A 60 5.37 -1.46 0.78
C SER A 60 4.68 -1.72 -0.55
N LEU A 61 5.37 -1.45 -1.66
CA LEU A 61 4.89 -1.74 -3.01
C LEU A 61 5.69 -2.89 -3.61
N GLU A 62 4.98 -3.87 -4.16
CA GLU A 62 5.62 -5.01 -4.81
C GLU A 62 4.78 -5.56 -5.97
N VAL A 63 5.34 -6.53 -6.69
CA VAL A 63 4.58 -7.36 -7.64
C VAL A 63 4.54 -8.78 -7.10
N ASP A 64 3.36 -9.35 -6.86
CA ASP A 64 3.24 -10.69 -6.31
C ASP A 64 3.84 -11.74 -7.27
N ASP A 65 4.44 -12.80 -6.71
CA ASP A 65 5.18 -13.78 -7.51
C ASP A 65 4.31 -14.76 -8.28
N VAL A 66 3.05 -14.94 -7.89
CA VAL A 66 2.14 -15.95 -8.44
C VAL A 66 1.35 -15.39 -9.61
N PHE A 67 0.68 -14.26 -9.41
CA PHE A 67 -0.25 -13.63 -10.34
C PHE A 67 0.34 -12.42 -11.05
N LYS A 68 1.52 -11.93 -10.62
CA LYS A 68 2.21 -10.77 -11.22
C LYS A 68 1.37 -9.48 -11.15
N THR A 69 0.60 -9.37 -10.07
CA THR A 69 -0.27 -8.26 -9.66
C THR A 69 0.54 -7.26 -8.85
N PHE A 70 0.35 -5.97 -9.08
CA PHE A 70 0.91 -4.97 -8.18
C PHE A 70 0.15 -5.00 -6.85
N MET A 71 0.88 -5.05 -5.75
CA MET A 71 0.33 -5.10 -4.40
C MET A 71 0.82 -3.88 -3.62
N VAL A 72 -0.05 -3.40 -2.73
CA VAL A 72 0.37 -2.56 -1.60
C VAL A 72 0.18 -3.35 -0.31
N LEU A 73 1.20 -3.34 0.53
CA LEU A 73 1.19 -3.93 1.86
C LEU A 73 1.35 -2.81 2.88
N LEU A 74 0.57 -2.85 3.96
CA LEU A 74 0.64 -1.86 5.04
C LEU A 74 0.12 -2.39 6.37
N GLY A 75 0.54 -1.74 7.44
CA GLY A 75 -0.05 -1.89 8.77
C GLY A 75 -1.07 -0.79 9.06
N LEU A 76 -2.35 -1.12 9.21
CA LEU A 76 -3.42 -0.19 9.54
C LEU A 76 -3.70 -0.17 11.06
N LYS A 77 -3.43 0.97 11.70
CA LYS A 77 -3.48 1.17 13.15
C LYS A 77 -4.89 1.48 13.66
N VAL A 78 -5.78 0.49 13.57
CA VAL A 78 -7.15 0.59 14.09
C VAL A 78 -7.51 -0.63 14.96
N GLN A 79 -8.44 -0.45 15.89
CA GLN A 79 -8.83 -1.50 16.83
C GLN A 79 -9.41 -2.73 16.11
N LYS A 80 -9.16 -3.93 16.66
CA LYS A 80 -9.64 -5.23 16.13
C LYS A 80 -11.16 -5.29 15.88
N LYS A 81 -11.95 -4.50 16.60
CA LYS A 81 -13.42 -4.48 16.42
C LYS A 81 -13.87 -4.04 15.00
N HIS A 82 -13.00 -3.35 14.25
CA HIS A 82 -13.33 -2.84 12.92
C HIS A 82 -13.15 -3.86 11.79
N ALA A 83 -12.82 -5.12 12.10
CA ALA A 83 -12.60 -6.20 11.13
C ALA A 83 -13.66 -6.26 10.02
N SER A 84 -14.94 -6.26 10.40
CA SER A 84 -16.05 -6.37 9.46
C SER A 84 -16.14 -5.15 8.53
N ILE A 85 -15.92 -3.95 9.06
CA ILE A 85 -15.98 -2.71 8.26
C ILE A 85 -14.85 -2.68 7.24
N ILE A 86 -13.63 -3.04 7.65
CA ILE A 86 -12.47 -3.10 6.75
C ILE A 86 -12.74 -4.09 5.63
N LYS A 87 -13.19 -5.31 5.98
CA LYS A 87 -13.47 -6.36 5.00
C LYS A 87 -14.54 -5.93 3.99
N THR A 88 -15.67 -5.41 4.46
CA THR A 88 -16.76 -4.94 3.60
C THR A 88 -16.30 -3.79 2.70
N TYR A 89 -15.52 -2.84 3.24
CA TYR A 89 -15.00 -1.75 2.43
C TYR A 89 -14.09 -2.26 1.29
N LEU A 90 -13.18 -3.19 1.57
CA LEU A 90 -12.31 -3.78 0.55
C LEU A 90 -13.13 -4.54 -0.52
N GLU A 91 -14.14 -5.33 -0.10
CA GLU A 91 -15.03 -6.07 -1.00
C GLU A 91 -15.86 -5.15 -1.91
N ASP A 92 -16.34 -4.02 -1.38
CA ASP A 92 -17.21 -3.10 -2.11
C ASP A 92 -16.44 -2.14 -3.04
N ASN A 93 -15.17 -1.86 -2.76
CA ASN A 93 -14.39 -0.82 -3.45
C ASN A 93 -13.25 -1.35 -4.34
N LEU A 94 -12.94 -2.64 -4.27
CA LEU A 94 -12.02 -3.30 -5.21
C LEU A 94 -12.80 -3.95 -6.35
N GLN A 95 -12.25 -3.87 -7.56
CA GLN A 95 -12.85 -4.44 -8.77
C GLN A 95 -12.18 -5.77 -9.15
N GLY A 96 -12.77 -6.53 -10.07
CA GLY A 96 -12.17 -7.77 -10.59
C GLY A 96 -12.81 -9.04 -10.03
N LYS A 97 -12.50 -10.18 -10.65
CA LYS A 97 -13.13 -11.48 -10.33
C LYS A 97 -12.52 -12.16 -9.10
N ASP A 98 -11.26 -11.84 -8.82
CA ASP A 98 -10.45 -12.49 -7.80
C ASP A 98 -9.84 -11.41 -6.89
N ILE A 99 -10.68 -10.84 -6.01
CA ILE A 99 -10.24 -9.86 -5.01
C ILE A 99 -9.51 -10.63 -3.90
N TYR A 100 -8.21 -10.85 -4.09
CA TYR A 100 -7.34 -11.41 -3.06
C TYR A 100 -6.71 -10.29 -2.24
N SER A 101 -7.51 -9.64 -1.41
CA SER A 101 -6.97 -8.85 -0.30
C SER A 101 -6.80 -9.73 0.94
N SER A 102 -5.63 -9.70 1.57
CA SER A 102 -5.44 -10.35 2.87
C SER A 102 -5.64 -9.33 4.00
N LEU A 103 -6.18 -9.81 5.12
CA LEU A 103 -6.42 -9.02 6.31
C LEU A 103 -6.12 -9.89 7.54
N MET A 104 -5.04 -9.57 8.26
CA MET A 104 -4.63 -10.28 9.47
C MET A 104 -4.43 -9.27 10.61
N PHE A 105 -4.92 -9.57 11.81
CA PHE A 105 -4.69 -8.70 12.96
C PHE A 105 -3.46 -9.17 13.73
N SER A 106 -2.43 -8.33 13.80
CA SER A 106 -1.29 -8.53 14.70
C SER A 106 -1.71 -8.11 16.11
N GLY A 107 -1.86 -9.11 17.00
CA GLY A 107 -2.17 -8.86 18.41
C GLY A 107 -1.02 -8.26 19.21
N GLU A 108 0.22 -8.46 18.73
CA GLU A 108 1.44 -7.92 19.34
C GLU A 108 1.57 -6.42 19.05
N ASP A 109 1.37 -6.04 17.79
CA ASP A 109 1.53 -4.65 17.33
C ASP A 109 0.24 -3.82 17.42
N GLY A 110 -0.90 -4.49 17.64
CA GLY A 110 -2.21 -3.84 17.76
C GLY A 110 -2.70 -3.21 16.45
N LEU A 111 -2.29 -3.75 15.30
CA LEU A 111 -2.61 -3.25 13.97
C LEU A 111 -3.09 -4.38 13.04
N TRP A 112 -3.64 -3.98 11.89
CA TRP A 112 -4.02 -4.89 10.82
C TRP A 112 -2.95 -4.91 9.73
N ASP A 113 -2.41 -6.08 9.43
CA ASP A 113 -1.61 -6.32 8.23
C ASP A 113 -2.58 -6.50 7.06
N ILE A 114 -2.47 -5.61 6.07
CA ILE A 114 -3.35 -5.58 4.90
C ILE A 114 -2.51 -5.64 3.64
N ASN A 115 -2.82 -6.61 2.78
CA ASN A 115 -2.27 -6.67 1.42
C ASN A 115 -3.43 -6.41 0.45
N ILE A 116 -3.28 -5.39 -0.41
CA ILE A 116 -4.33 -4.97 -1.32
C ILE A 116 -3.80 -5.06 -2.76
N PRO A 117 -4.52 -5.73 -3.68
CA PRO A 117 -4.17 -5.71 -5.09
C PRO A 117 -4.43 -4.32 -5.66
N LEU A 118 -3.35 -3.60 -5.96
CA LEU A 118 -3.40 -2.25 -6.54
C LEU A 118 -4.05 -2.28 -7.92
N ASP A 119 -3.87 -3.36 -8.70
CA ASP A 119 -4.51 -3.57 -10.00
C ASP A 119 -6.04 -3.48 -9.95
N ASN A 120 -6.62 -3.74 -8.78
CA ASN A 120 -8.06 -3.80 -8.56
C ASN A 120 -8.64 -2.47 -8.05
N MET A 121 -7.79 -1.47 -7.78
CA MET A 121 -8.25 -0.14 -7.37
C MET A 121 -8.76 0.68 -8.57
N VAL A 122 -9.86 1.40 -8.37
CA VAL A 122 -10.42 2.28 -9.40
C VAL A 122 -9.43 3.38 -9.76
N GLY A 123 -9.09 3.51 -11.04
CA GLY A 123 -8.13 4.50 -11.53
C GLY A 123 -6.70 3.99 -11.64
N PHE A 124 -6.45 2.73 -11.27
CA PHE A 124 -5.17 2.09 -11.54
C PHE A 124 -4.88 2.00 -13.06
N HIS A 125 -3.64 2.30 -13.44
CA HIS A 125 -3.11 1.98 -14.76
C HIS A 125 -1.60 1.69 -14.67
N LYS A 126 -1.13 0.72 -15.46
CA LYS A 126 0.23 0.15 -15.33
C LYS A 126 1.36 1.16 -15.60
N GLU A 127 1.08 2.19 -16.38
CA GLU A 127 2.06 3.21 -16.78
C GLU A 127 2.20 4.35 -15.77
N MET A 128 1.44 4.33 -14.67
CA MET A 128 1.54 5.35 -13.64
C MET A 128 2.92 5.33 -12.96
N SER A 129 3.36 6.49 -12.52
CA SER A 129 4.52 6.63 -11.63
C SER A 129 4.22 6.04 -10.25
N ILE A 130 5.28 5.73 -9.50
CA ILE A 130 5.16 5.31 -8.10
C ILE A 130 4.42 6.39 -7.29
N GLN A 131 4.65 7.67 -7.54
CA GLN A 131 3.95 8.78 -6.87
C GLN A 131 2.44 8.75 -7.11
N GLU A 132 2.02 8.52 -8.36
CA GLU A 132 0.60 8.41 -8.71
C GLU A 132 -0.03 7.19 -8.04
N ALA A 133 0.69 6.06 -7.98
CA ALA A 133 0.23 4.86 -7.27
C ALA A 133 0.04 5.14 -5.77
N ILE A 134 1.00 5.78 -5.10
CA ILE A 134 0.88 6.18 -3.69
C ILE A 134 -0.31 7.14 -3.51
N SER A 135 -0.51 8.07 -4.43
CA SER A 135 -1.63 9.01 -4.35
C SER A 135 -2.99 8.31 -4.47
N LEU A 136 -3.08 7.29 -5.34
CA LEU A 136 -4.26 6.43 -5.47
C LEU A 136 -4.52 5.65 -4.18
N ILE A 137 -3.48 4.99 -3.65
CA ILE A 137 -3.53 4.24 -2.39
C ILE A 137 -3.95 5.13 -1.23
N TYR A 138 -3.36 6.32 -1.12
CA TYR A 138 -3.68 7.29 -0.08
C TYR A 138 -5.16 7.70 -0.13
N SER A 139 -5.67 7.96 -1.34
CA SER A 139 -7.08 8.32 -1.55
C SER A 139 -8.03 7.16 -1.25
N PHE A 140 -7.61 5.93 -1.50
CA PHE A 140 -8.37 4.74 -1.10
C PHE A 140 -8.40 4.58 0.43
N LEU A 141 -7.25 4.72 1.09
CA LEU A 141 -7.13 4.51 2.54
C LEU A 141 -7.76 5.64 3.36
N ILE A 142 -7.77 6.88 2.87
CA ILE A 142 -8.44 7.99 3.58
C ILE A 142 -9.94 7.75 3.66
N GLU A 143 -10.55 7.20 2.61
CA GLU A 143 -11.97 6.85 2.58
C GLU A 143 -12.27 5.63 3.46
N LEU A 144 -11.39 4.62 3.49
CA LEU A 144 -11.48 3.51 4.45
C LEU A 144 -11.46 4.02 5.90
N VAL A 145 -10.50 4.88 6.25
CA VAL A 145 -10.38 5.44 7.61
C VAL A 145 -11.60 6.28 7.95
N SER A 146 -12.07 7.14 7.04
CA SER A 146 -13.30 7.91 7.20
C SER A 146 -14.52 7.00 7.45
N THR A 147 -14.64 5.89 6.72
CA THR A 147 -15.71 4.90 6.90
C THR A 147 -15.66 4.26 8.29
N ILE A 148 -14.46 4.00 8.82
CA ILE A 148 -14.26 3.45 10.16
C ILE A 148 -14.62 4.48 11.25
N GLU A 149 -14.25 5.74 11.07
CA GLU A 149 -14.47 6.82 12.06
C GLU A 149 -15.94 7.25 12.17
N GLN A 150 -16.77 6.96 11.16
CA GLN A 150 -18.20 7.26 11.17
C GLN A 150 -19.08 6.21 11.89
N GLN A 151 -18.48 5.19 12.50
CA GLN A 151 -19.14 4.08 13.21
C GLN A 151 -18.99 4.19 14.72
#